data_AF-A0A9E1N001-F1
#
_entry.id   AF-A0A9E1N001-F1
#
_cell.length_a   1.000
_cell.length_b   1.000
_cell.length_c   1.000
_cell.angle_alpha   90.00
_cell.angle_beta   90.00
_cell.angle_gamma   90.00
#
_symmetry.space_group_name_H-M   'P 1'
#
loop_
_entity.id
_entity.type
_entity.pdbx_description
1 polymer ?
#
loop_
_entity_poly.entity_id
_entity_poly.type
_entity_poly.pdbx_seq_one_letter_code
_entity_poly.pdbx_strand_id
1 'polypeptide(L)'
;GSESRSTKQVLGFYSVQGVELALQRYGLLDTIRSMGFEALRLEHDAGDSGYPTLRIRGRMGIAGPMVLLMELVVRRKKLPRPASSQLEGNLEVIWIDWLLLQDPSANFSLARPPLPGQEHPGLGIAHQVQELLVQACRRINLDGLSNNPAHYHNALGASRVFYFLEPEDQGRFKALYTTLKDRDLAEASALADDKQLCLSDGTRLGWEPNIQVLPVSKRLQLWVESDAYQEIAKATQDKLMELGLTIAK
;
A
#
# COMPACT_ATOMS: atom_id res chain seq x y z
N GLY A 1 -25.84 34.48 -7.39
CA GLY A 1 -25.77 33.21 -8.13
C GLY A 1 -25.09 32.21 -7.24
N SER A 2 -25.81 31.16 -6.83
CA SER A 2 -25.28 30.14 -5.94
C SER A 2 -24.30 29.24 -6.70
N GLU A 3 -23.01 29.37 -6.41
CA GLU A 3 -22.05 28.33 -6.73
C GLU A 3 -22.38 27.10 -5.87
N SER A 4 -22.89 26.08 -6.55
CA SER A 4 -23.07 24.74 -6.01
C SER A 4 -21.73 24.25 -5.45
N ARG A 5 -21.57 24.25 -4.12
CA ARG A 5 -20.58 23.42 -3.41
C ARG A 5 -20.91 21.96 -3.71
N SER A 6 -20.43 21.45 -4.85
CA SER A 6 -20.37 20.01 -5.12
C SER A 6 -19.60 19.40 -3.96
N THR A 7 -20.31 18.74 -3.06
CA THR A 7 -19.72 18.10 -1.90
C THR A 7 -18.95 16.91 -2.45
N LYS A 8 -17.64 17.09 -2.72
CA LYS A 8 -16.80 16.04 -3.32
C LYS A 8 -16.86 14.80 -2.42
N GLN A 9 -17.60 13.79 -2.86
CA GLN A 9 -17.73 12.54 -2.15
C GLN A 9 -16.42 11.75 -2.25
N VAL A 10 -15.98 11.17 -1.15
CA VAL A 10 -14.87 10.22 -1.13
C VAL A 10 -15.33 8.96 -1.87
N LEU A 11 -14.54 8.52 -2.86
CA LEU A 11 -14.88 7.43 -3.76
C LEU A 11 -16.23 7.61 -4.49
N GLY A 12 -16.73 8.84 -4.66
CA GLY A 12 -18.04 9.09 -5.28
C GLY A 12 -19.22 8.43 -4.53
N PHE A 13 -19.05 8.15 -3.23
CA PHE A 13 -20.06 7.44 -2.43
C PHE A 13 -20.18 7.99 -1.01
N TYR A 14 -19.05 8.18 -0.32
CA TYR A 14 -19.07 8.62 1.08
C TYR A 14 -19.08 10.15 1.15
N SER A 15 -20.02 10.71 1.92
CA SER A 15 -19.85 12.08 2.41
C SER A 15 -18.70 12.13 3.41
N VAL A 16 -18.18 13.32 3.66
CA VAL A 16 -17.19 13.57 4.72
C VAL A 16 -17.66 12.99 6.06
N GLN A 17 -18.89 13.31 6.50
CA GLN A 17 -19.48 12.79 7.73
C GLN A 17 -19.59 11.25 7.72
N GLY A 18 -19.87 10.67 6.55
CA GLY A 18 -19.92 9.23 6.36
C GLY A 18 -18.56 8.54 6.54
N VAL A 19 -17.47 9.21 6.12
CA VAL A 19 -16.10 8.74 6.37
C VAL A 19 -15.78 8.80 7.86
N GLU A 20 -16.09 9.90 8.56
CA GLU A 20 -15.82 10.01 10.01
C GLU A 20 -16.55 8.92 10.79
N LEU A 21 -17.83 8.70 10.47
CA LEU A 21 -18.63 7.66 11.09
C LEU A 21 -18.08 6.26 10.81
N ALA A 22 -17.57 6.01 9.61
CA ALA A 22 -16.91 4.75 9.28
C ALA A 22 -15.64 4.55 10.11
N LEU A 23 -14.74 5.55 10.17
CA LEU A 23 -13.51 5.48 10.95
C LEU A 23 -13.77 5.19 12.43
N GLN A 24 -14.83 5.78 12.99
CA GLN A 24 -15.26 5.51 14.36
C GLN A 24 -15.84 4.11 14.51
N ARG A 25 -16.76 3.69 13.63
CA ARG A 25 -17.42 2.37 13.72
C ARG A 25 -16.45 1.21 13.52
N TYR A 26 -15.42 1.37 12.71
CA TYR A 26 -14.38 0.37 12.49
C TYR A 26 -13.26 0.44 13.54
N GLY A 27 -13.39 1.26 14.58
CA GLY A 27 -12.47 1.29 15.73
C GLY A 27 -11.10 1.90 15.45
N LEU A 28 -10.89 2.56 14.29
CA LEU A 28 -9.59 3.15 13.96
C LEU A 28 -9.24 4.29 14.93
N LEU A 29 -10.22 5.17 15.21
CA LEU A 29 -10.03 6.27 16.14
C LEU A 29 -9.77 5.78 17.57
N ASP A 30 -10.40 4.69 17.98
CA ASP A 30 -10.20 4.11 19.31
C ASP A 30 -8.84 3.42 19.41
N THR A 31 -8.39 2.78 18.34
CA THR A 31 -7.03 2.23 18.24
C THR A 31 -6.00 3.34 18.44
N ILE A 32 -6.13 4.47 17.72
CA ILE A 32 -5.22 5.62 17.86
C ILE A 32 -5.25 6.19 19.28
N ARG A 33 -6.44 6.30 19.89
CA ARG A 33 -6.57 6.74 21.30
C ARG A 33 -5.87 5.81 22.28
N SER A 34 -5.96 4.49 22.07
CA SER A 34 -5.30 3.50 22.93
C SER A 34 -3.77 3.59 22.90
N MET A 35 -3.21 4.21 21.85
CA MET A 35 -1.78 4.50 21.73
C MET A 35 -1.35 5.77 22.46
N GLY A 36 -2.28 6.49 23.11
CA GLY A 36 -2.01 7.73 23.86
C GLY A 36 -2.24 9.01 23.07
N PHE A 37 -2.67 8.93 21.81
CA PHE A 37 -3.05 10.09 21.03
C PHE A 37 -4.49 10.54 21.31
N GLU A 38 -4.62 11.72 21.88
CA GLU A 38 -5.88 12.36 22.26
C GLU A 38 -6.22 13.52 21.30
N ALA A 39 -7.39 14.13 21.53
CA ALA A 39 -7.91 15.28 20.78
C ALA A 39 -7.81 15.11 19.25
N LEU A 40 -8.17 13.91 18.77
CA LEU A 40 -8.08 13.55 17.36
C LEU A 40 -8.91 14.53 16.51
N ARG A 41 -8.28 15.10 15.49
CA ARG A 41 -8.90 15.96 14.50
C ARG A 41 -8.87 15.27 13.16
N LEU A 42 -10.04 15.16 12.56
CA LEU A 42 -10.20 14.66 11.20
C LEU A 42 -10.28 15.87 10.27
N GLU A 43 -9.36 15.92 9.33
CA GLU A 43 -9.29 16.98 8.32
C GLU A 43 -9.59 16.36 6.96
N HIS A 44 -10.40 17.08 6.18
CA HIS A 44 -10.74 16.71 4.82
C HIS A 44 -10.52 17.92 3.93
N ASP A 45 -9.79 17.72 2.84
CA ASP A 45 -9.63 18.74 1.82
C ASP A 45 -9.73 18.11 0.42
N ALA A 46 -10.19 18.88 -0.54
CA ALA A 46 -9.92 18.61 -1.94
C ALA A 46 -8.44 18.97 -2.18
N GLY A 47 -7.53 18.09 -1.75
CA GLY A 47 -6.09 18.34 -1.82
C GLY A 47 -5.60 18.69 -3.23
N ASP A 48 -4.34 19.10 -3.34
CA ASP A 48 -3.72 19.57 -4.59
C ASP A 48 -3.79 18.56 -5.75
N SER A 49 -3.93 17.27 -5.43
CA SER A 49 -4.13 16.17 -6.39
C SER A 49 -5.49 16.17 -7.10
N GLY A 50 -6.42 17.02 -6.66
CA GLY A 50 -7.81 17.07 -7.13
C GLY A 50 -8.72 16.03 -6.46
N TYR A 51 -8.17 15.08 -5.71
CA TYR A 51 -8.89 14.03 -5.00
C TYR A 51 -9.06 14.36 -3.50
N PRO A 52 -10.14 13.87 -2.86
CA PRO A 52 -10.31 14.03 -1.42
C PRO A 52 -9.14 13.42 -0.65
N THR A 53 -8.52 14.24 0.21
CA THR A 53 -7.45 13.83 1.12
C THR A 53 -8.01 13.76 2.53
N LEU A 54 -7.80 12.62 3.18
CA LEU A 54 -8.19 12.36 4.56
C LEU A 54 -6.97 12.45 5.47
N ARG A 55 -7.01 13.29 6.51
CA ARG A 55 -5.93 13.40 7.49
C ARG A 55 -6.43 13.21 8.90
N ILE A 56 -5.70 12.43 9.70
CA ILE A 56 -5.91 12.34 11.14
C ILE A 56 -4.72 13.01 11.82
N ARG A 57 -5.00 14.05 12.60
CA ARG A 57 -4.05 14.63 13.54
C ARG A 57 -4.42 14.27 14.97
N GLY A 58 -3.44 14.13 15.85
CA GLY A 58 -3.65 13.90 17.28
C GLY A 58 -2.55 14.56 18.10
N ARG A 59 -2.69 14.55 19.42
CA ARG A 59 -1.65 15.00 20.35
C ARG A 59 -1.49 14.02 21.49
N MET A 60 -0.29 13.84 22.02
CA MET A 60 -0.10 13.12 23.27
C MET A 60 -0.17 14.07 24.46
N GLY A 61 -1.08 13.81 25.38
CA GLY A 61 -1.31 14.64 26.55
C GLY A 61 -1.83 16.05 26.24
N ILE A 62 -2.12 16.82 27.30
CA ILE A 62 -2.78 18.14 27.17
C ILE A 62 -1.85 19.19 26.53
N ALA A 63 -0.56 19.13 26.82
CA ALA A 63 0.45 20.10 26.38
C ALA A 63 1.25 19.66 25.13
N GLY A 64 1.01 18.45 24.62
CA GLY A 64 1.71 17.95 23.44
C GLY A 64 1.30 18.67 22.15
N PRO A 65 2.20 18.73 21.14
CA PRO A 65 1.87 19.32 19.85
C PRO A 65 0.82 18.47 19.11
N MET A 66 0.00 19.13 18.28
CA MET A 66 -0.83 18.42 17.30
C MET A 66 0.06 17.94 16.16
N VAL A 67 0.15 16.63 15.98
CA VAL A 67 0.97 15.98 14.96
C VAL A 67 0.12 15.23 13.94
N LEU A 68 0.61 15.11 12.71
CA LEU A 68 -0.03 14.32 11.65
C LEU A 68 0.26 12.84 11.88
N LEU A 69 -0.79 12.04 12.04
CA LEU A 69 -0.71 10.60 12.32
C LEU A 69 -1.00 9.75 11.10
N MET A 70 -1.98 10.18 10.31
CA MET A 70 -2.39 9.51 9.08
C MET A 70 -2.71 10.51 7.99
N GLU A 71 -2.30 10.20 6.77
CA GLU A 71 -2.79 10.84 5.54
C GLU A 71 -3.16 9.76 4.53
N LEU A 72 -4.34 9.87 3.91
CA LEU A 72 -4.85 8.90 2.95
C LEU A 72 -5.46 9.61 1.75
N VAL A 73 -5.00 9.24 0.56
CA VAL A 73 -5.58 9.67 -0.72
C VAL A 73 -5.99 8.44 -1.51
N VAL A 74 -7.29 8.33 -1.77
CA VAL A 74 -7.88 7.19 -2.49
C VAL A 74 -8.88 7.64 -3.55
N ARG A 75 -8.97 6.84 -4.61
CA ARG A 75 -9.93 7.05 -5.69
C ARG A 75 -10.41 5.72 -6.27
N ARG A 76 -11.52 5.76 -7.01
CA ARG A 76 -11.88 4.64 -7.89
C ARG A 76 -10.98 4.67 -9.11
N LYS A 77 -10.50 3.51 -9.53
CA LYS A 77 -9.72 3.37 -10.77
C LYS A 77 -10.16 2.12 -11.51
N LYS A 78 -10.29 2.26 -12.83
CA LYS A 78 -10.45 1.13 -13.73
C LYS A 78 -9.07 0.68 -14.20
N LEU A 79 -8.70 -0.55 -13.90
CA LEU A 79 -7.48 -1.19 -14.36
C LEU A 79 -7.80 -2.12 -15.53
N PRO A 80 -6.94 -2.21 -16.57
CA PRO A 80 -7.10 -3.25 -17.58
C PRO A 80 -7.07 -4.64 -16.91
N ARG A 81 -7.72 -5.63 -17.53
CA ARG A 81 -7.54 -7.03 -17.11
C ARG A 81 -6.06 -7.42 -17.25
N PRO A 82 -5.53 -8.26 -16.35
CA PRO A 82 -4.18 -8.80 -16.50
C PRO A 82 -4.00 -9.51 -17.84
N ALA A 83 -2.86 -9.34 -18.48
CA ALA A 83 -2.64 -9.79 -19.86
C ALA A 83 -2.79 -11.31 -20.01
N SER A 84 -2.25 -12.07 -19.05
CA SER A 84 -2.29 -13.54 -18.99
C SER A 84 -3.59 -14.11 -18.41
N SER A 85 -4.52 -13.24 -17.97
CA SER A 85 -5.77 -13.68 -17.33
C SER A 85 -6.91 -13.95 -18.31
N GLN A 86 -7.79 -14.86 -17.92
CA GLN A 86 -9.09 -15.09 -18.58
C GLN A 86 -10.23 -14.26 -17.94
N LEU A 87 -9.89 -13.23 -17.16
CA LEU A 87 -10.89 -12.38 -16.50
C LEU A 87 -11.71 -11.61 -17.54
N GLU A 88 -13.02 -11.60 -17.33
CA GLU A 88 -13.93 -10.78 -18.14
C GLU A 88 -13.83 -9.31 -17.73
N GLY A 89 -13.59 -8.45 -18.73
CA GLY A 89 -13.59 -7.00 -18.56
C GLY A 89 -12.50 -6.45 -17.63
N ASN A 90 -12.46 -5.13 -17.55
CA ASN A 90 -11.54 -4.41 -16.67
C ASN A 90 -11.86 -4.67 -15.18
N LEU A 91 -10.86 -4.44 -14.33
CA LEU A 91 -11.02 -4.43 -12.87
C LEU A 91 -11.39 -3.03 -12.39
N GLU A 92 -12.29 -2.92 -11.42
CA GLU A 92 -12.57 -1.68 -10.74
C GLU A 92 -12.07 -1.77 -9.30
N VAL A 93 -11.18 -0.86 -8.89
CA VAL A 93 -10.49 -0.95 -7.60
C VAL A 93 -10.55 0.37 -6.84
N ILE A 94 -10.37 0.28 -5.52
CA ILE A 94 -9.92 1.44 -4.73
C ILE A 94 -8.41 1.56 -4.94
N TRP A 95 -8.02 2.57 -5.69
CA TRP A 95 -6.62 2.91 -5.89
C TRP A 95 -6.14 3.81 -4.75
N ILE A 96 -5.09 3.38 -4.06
CA ILE A 96 -4.42 4.10 -2.97
C ILE A 96 -3.28 4.88 -3.61
N ASP A 97 -3.48 6.19 -3.83
CA ASP A 97 -2.43 7.07 -4.35
C ASP A 97 -1.42 7.42 -3.26
N TRP A 98 -1.86 7.51 -2.00
CA TRP A 98 -1.00 7.84 -0.87
C TRP A 98 -1.54 7.27 0.45
N LEU A 99 -0.64 6.73 1.26
CA LEU A 99 -0.90 6.30 2.64
C LEU A 99 0.32 6.63 3.50
N LEU A 100 0.18 7.63 4.35
CA LEU A 100 1.12 7.93 5.42
C LEU A 100 0.55 7.42 6.74
N LEU A 101 1.36 6.67 7.49
CA LEU A 101 1.05 6.19 8.84
C LEU A 101 2.28 6.36 9.71
N GLN A 102 2.26 7.37 10.58
CA GLN A 102 3.45 7.76 11.33
C GLN A 102 3.15 8.07 12.79
N ASP A 103 4.14 7.83 13.63
CA ASP A 103 4.17 8.20 15.04
C ASP A 103 5.33 9.18 15.28
N PRO A 104 5.07 10.50 15.20
CA PRO A 104 6.09 11.52 15.45
C PRO A 104 6.53 11.63 16.92
N SER A 105 5.87 10.91 17.85
CA SER A 105 6.26 10.87 19.26
C SER A 105 7.30 9.77 19.55
N ALA A 106 7.41 8.79 18.65
CA ALA A 106 8.36 7.71 18.75
C ALA A 106 9.72 8.08 18.12
N ASN A 107 10.77 7.40 18.57
CA ASN A 107 12.12 7.50 18.01
C ASN A 107 12.48 6.22 17.26
N PHE A 108 13.31 6.34 16.22
CA PHE A 108 13.96 5.18 15.62
C PHE A 108 14.88 4.49 16.62
N SER A 109 15.16 3.22 16.37
CA SER A 109 16.10 2.43 17.18
C SER A 109 17.01 1.61 16.27
N LEU A 110 18.10 1.07 16.81
CA LEU A 110 18.98 0.17 16.04
C LEU A 110 18.23 -1.06 15.49
N ALA A 111 17.22 -1.54 16.21
CA ALA A 111 16.39 -2.67 15.78
C ALA A 111 15.33 -2.28 14.74
N ARG A 112 15.02 -0.98 14.61
CA ARG A 112 14.03 -0.41 13.68
C ARG A 112 14.57 0.93 13.16
N PRO A 113 15.60 0.91 12.30
CA PRO A 113 16.12 2.11 11.67
C PRO A 113 15.08 2.71 10.71
N PRO A 114 15.23 3.98 10.31
CA PRO A 114 14.39 4.58 9.28
C PRO A 114 14.50 3.81 7.96
N LEU A 115 13.36 3.56 7.32
CA LEU A 115 13.31 3.09 5.94
C LEU A 115 13.51 4.27 4.96
N PRO A 116 13.90 4.03 3.70
CA PRO A 116 13.99 5.09 2.69
C PRO A 116 12.71 5.94 2.61
N GLY A 117 12.85 7.26 2.72
CA GLY A 117 11.73 8.21 2.71
C GLY A 117 10.94 8.34 4.02
N GLN A 118 11.34 7.64 5.09
CA GLN A 118 10.64 7.64 6.37
C GLN A 118 11.19 8.70 7.33
N GLU A 119 10.36 9.69 7.70
CA GLU A 119 10.73 10.73 8.67
C GLU A 119 10.48 10.33 10.12
N HIS A 120 9.47 9.47 10.36
CA HIS A 120 9.04 9.03 11.69
C HIS A 120 8.72 7.53 11.71
N PRO A 121 8.89 6.83 12.85
CA PRO A 121 8.45 5.45 12.98
C PRO A 121 6.99 5.26 12.57
N GLY A 122 6.66 4.08 12.04
CA GLY A 122 5.29 3.81 11.59
C GLY A 122 4.30 3.72 12.76
N LEU A 123 3.08 4.23 12.55
CA LEU A 123 2.01 4.20 13.57
C LEU A 123 1.49 2.80 13.89
N GLY A 124 1.88 1.76 13.16
CA GLY A 124 1.50 0.37 13.46
C GLY A 124 0.03 0.00 13.19
N ILE A 125 -0.75 0.89 12.57
CA ILE A 125 -2.19 0.69 12.30
C ILE A 125 -2.52 0.32 10.84
N ALA A 126 -1.53 -0.11 10.06
CA ALA A 126 -1.71 -0.40 8.64
C ALA A 126 -2.79 -1.46 8.37
N HIS A 127 -2.87 -2.48 9.22
CA HIS A 127 -3.88 -3.53 9.12
C HIS A 127 -5.30 -2.99 9.29
N GLN A 128 -5.53 -2.14 10.29
CA GLN A 128 -6.83 -1.53 10.58
C GLN A 128 -7.28 -0.62 9.43
N VAL A 129 -6.35 0.16 8.85
CA VAL A 129 -6.64 1.00 7.67
C VAL A 129 -6.97 0.12 6.46
N GLN A 130 -6.23 -0.95 6.24
CA GLN A 130 -6.51 -1.89 5.16
C GLN A 130 -7.89 -2.54 5.32
N GLU A 131 -8.25 -3.01 6.52
CA GLU A 131 -9.57 -3.61 6.79
C GLU A 131 -10.69 -2.61 6.51
N LEU A 132 -10.57 -1.37 6.99
CA LEU A 132 -11.50 -0.29 6.67
C LEU A 132 -11.70 -0.15 5.16
N LEU A 133 -10.60 -0.11 4.39
CA LEU A 133 -10.65 0.02 2.93
C LEU A 133 -11.27 -1.20 2.27
N VAL A 134 -11.00 -2.42 2.75
CA VAL A 134 -11.65 -3.65 2.26
C VAL A 134 -13.16 -3.60 2.49
N GLN A 135 -13.62 -3.13 3.66
CA GLN A 135 -15.05 -2.98 3.92
C GLN A 135 -15.68 -1.91 3.03
N ALA A 136 -14.96 -0.81 2.80
CA ALA A 136 -15.40 0.19 1.84
C ALA A 136 -15.52 -0.40 0.43
N CYS A 137 -14.51 -1.14 -0.03
CA CYS A 137 -14.45 -1.83 -1.32
C CYS A 137 -15.64 -2.77 -1.53
N ARG A 138 -15.95 -3.63 -0.53
CA ARG A 138 -17.12 -4.52 -0.54
C ARG A 138 -18.43 -3.73 -0.66
N ARG A 139 -18.57 -2.66 0.11
CA ARG A 139 -19.80 -1.86 0.16
C ARG A 139 -20.13 -1.16 -1.17
N ILE A 140 -19.12 -0.82 -1.96
CA ILE A 140 -19.29 -0.23 -3.29
C ILE A 140 -19.04 -1.22 -4.44
N ASN A 141 -19.01 -2.53 -4.14
CA ASN A 141 -18.92 -3.65 -5.07
C ASN A 141 -17.73 -3.56 -6.06
N LEU A 142 -16.55 -3.23 -5.53
CA LEU A 142 -15.30 -3.18 -6.29
C LEU A 142 -14.51 -4.50 -6.17
N ASP A 143 -13.55 -4.69 -7.08
CA ASP A 143 -12.75 -5.91 -7.17
C ASP A 143 -11.66 -6.03 -6.12
N GLY A 144 -11.12 -4.91 -5.66
CA GLY A 144 -9.99 -4.93 -4.75
C GLY A 144 -9.52 -3.56 -4.31
N LEU A 145 -8.47 -3.59 -3.48
CA LEU A 145 -7.61 -2.44 -3.25
C LEU A 145 -6.41 -2.55 -4.18
N SER A 146 -5.81 -1.43 -4.56
CA SER A 146 -4.63 -1.44 -5.41
C SER A 146 -3.73 -0.26 -5.11
N ASN A 147 -2.42 -0.45 -5.28
CA ASN A 147 -1.40 0.58 -5.17
C ASN A 147 -0.26 0.30 -6.18
N ASN A 148 0.70 1.21 -6.26
CA ASN A 148 1.95 1.02 -7.01
C ASN A 148 3.13 1.32 -6.07
N PRO A 149 3.64 0.32 -5.31
CA PRO A 149 4.67 0.54 -4.30
C PRO A 149 5.95 1.15 -4.90
N ALA A 150 6.29 2.36 -4.44
CA ALA A 150 7.44 3.11 -4.94
C ALA A 150 8.79 2.47 -4.55
N HIS A 151 8.85 1.78 -3.41
CA HIS A 151 10.04 1.09 -2.91
C HIS A 151 9.76 -0.38 -2.59
N TYR A 152 10.84 -1.17 -2.58
CA TYR A 152 10.79 -2.59 -2.24
C TYR A 152 10.16 -2.86 -0.86
N HIS A 153 10.50 -2.07 0.16
CA HIS A 153 9.94 -2.25 1.50
C HIS A 153 8.43 -1.99 1.56
N ASN A 154 7.88 -1.11 0.71
CA ASN A 154 6.43 -0.88 0.65
C ASN A 154 5.71 -2.14 0.14
N ALA A 155 6.24 -2.75 -0.93
CA ALA A 155 5.68 -3.99 -1.47
C ALA A 155 5.83 -5.15 -0.50
N LEU A 156 7.00 -5.28 0.16
CA LEU A 156 7.23 -6.35 1.13
C LEU A 156 6.29 -6.22 2.33
N GLY A 157 6.10 -5.01 2.86
CA GLY A 157 5.19 -4.76 3.98
C GLY A 157 3.73 -5.16 3.70
N ALA A 158 3.31 -5.09 2.43
CA ALA A 158 1.96 -5.46 1.99
C ALA A 158 1.83 -6.92 1.49
N SER A 159 2.96 -7.60 1.24
CA SER A 159 3.04 -8.87 0.50
C SER A 159 2.26 -10.05 1.09
N ARG A 160 1.85 -9.98 2.37
CA ARG A 160 1.02 -11.02 3.00
C ARG A 160 -0.37 -11.12 2.36
N VAL A 161 -0.87 -10.01 1.82
CA VAL A 161 -2.26 -9.86 1.36
C VAL A 161 -2.39 -9.16 0.01
N PHE A 162 -1.34 -8.47 -0.43
CA PHE A 162 -1.23 -7.91 -1.77
C PHE A 162 -0.42 -8.84 -2.67
N TYR A 163 -0.90 -8.95 -3.90
CA TYR A 163 -0.29 -9.68 -5.00
C TYR A 163 -0.03 -8.71 -6.15
N PHE A 164 1.03 -8.90 -6.94
CA PHE A 164 1.17 -8.14 -8.18
C PHE A 164 0.08 -8.53 -9.17
N LEU A 165 -0.46 -7.54 -9.89
CA LEU A 165 -1.56 -7.75 -10.83
C LEU A 165 -1.14 -8.72 -11.95
N GLU A 166 0.06 -8.50 -12.49
CA GLU A 166 0.71 -9.40 -13.45
C GLU A 166 1.57 -10.43 -12.70
N PRO A 167 1.43 -11.73 -13.00
CA PRO A 167 2.18 -12.79 -12.33
C PRO A 167 3.69 -12.70 -12.58
N GLU A 168 4.14 -12.15 -13.71
CA GLU A 168 5.55 -11.91 -14.00
C GLU A 168 6.18 -10.97 -12.96
N ASP A 169 5.48 -9.90 -12.59
CA ASP A 169 5.95 -8.97 -11.56
C ASP A 169 5.93 -9.61 -10.16
N GLN A 170 4.97 -10.51 -9.90
CA GLN A 170 4.97 -11.33 -8.69
C GLN A 170 6.19 -12.24 -8.62
N GLY A 171 6.58 -12.84 -9.75
CA GLY A 171 7.78 -13.66 -9.86
C GLY A 171 9.07 -12.87 -9.67
N ARG A 172 9.17 -11.68 -10.29
CA ARG A 172 10.28 -10.74 -10.06
C ARG A 172 10.42 -10.38 -8.58
N PHE A 173 9.32 -10.01 -7.94
CA PHE A 173 9.30 -9.72 -6.50
C PHE A 173 9.77 -10.91 -5.66
N LYS A 174 9.29 -12.13 -5.95
CA LYS A 174 9.72 -13.34 -5.23
C LYS A 174 11.22 -13.62 -5.42
N ALA A 175 11.78 -13.35 -6.60
CA ALA A 175 13.22 -13.47 -6.86
C ALA A 175 14.02 -12.44 -6.03
N LEU A 176 13.63 -11.16 -6.07
CA LEU A 176 14.24 -10.11 -5.23
C LEU A 176 14.17 -10.46 -3.75
N TYR A 177 13.01 -10.89 -3.27
CA TYR A 177 12.84 -11.35 -1.88
C TYR A 177 13.80 -12.49 -1.54
N THR A 178 13.93 -13.49 -2.42
CA THR A 178 14.83 -14.62 -2.20
C THR A 178 16.29 -14.18 -2.09
N THR A 179 16.72 -13.22 -2.91
CA THR A 179 18.09 -12.68 -2.92
C THR A 179 18.37 -11.75 -1.73
N LEU A 180 17.35 -11.04 -1.22
CA LEU A 180 17.51 -10.01 -0.19
C LEU A 180 17.09 -10.44 1.22
N LYS A 181 16.45 -11.60 1.40
CA LYS A 181 15.85 -12.04 2.68
C LYS A 181 16.81 -12.10 3.88
N ASP A 182 18.10 -12.25 3.63
CA ASP A 182 19.13 -12.35 4.67
C ASP A 182 19.73 -10.98 5.04
N ARG A 183 19.24 -9.90 4.41
CA ARG A 183 19.55 -8.50 4.76
C ARG A 183 18.47 -7.93 5.66
N ASP A 184 18.82 -6.94 6.47
CA ASP A 184 17.79 -6.17 7.16
C ASP A 184 16.94 -5.39 6.14
N LEU A 185 15.73 -5.00 6.53
CA LEU A 185 14.77 -4.40 5.59
C LEU A 185 15.26 -3.07 5.00
N ALA A 186 16.00 -2.27 5.78
CA ALA A 186 16.50 -0.99 5.31
C ALA A 186 17.61 -1.20 4.28
N GLU A 187 18.57 -2.08 4.57
CA GLU A 187 19.63 -2.49 3.64
C GLU A 187 19.03 -3.12 2.36
N ALA A 188 18.10 -4.06 2.50
CA ALA A 188 17.43 -4.71 1.37
C ALA A 188 16.73 -3.69 0.46
N SER A 189 16.03 -2.72 1.03
CA SER A 189 15.36 -1.67 0.25
C SER A 189 16.36 -0.78 -0.46
N ALA A 190 17.44 -0.37 0.21
CA ALA A 190 18.48 0.45 -0.40
C ALA A 190 19.15 -0.28 -1.59
N LEU A 191 19.53 -1.55 -1.41
CA LEU A 191 20.12 -2.36 -2.48
C LEU A 191 19.18 -2.51 -3.68
N ALA A 192 17.89 -2.71 -3.45
CA ALA A 192 16.89 -2.80 -4.50
C ALA A 192 16.72 -1.45 -5.23
N ASP A 193 16.56 -0.35 -4.49
CA ASP A 193 16.35 0.98 -5.06
C ASP A 193 17.57 1.46 -5.86
N ASP A 194 18.78 1.15 -5.40
CA ASP A 194 20.06 1.52 -6.03
C ASP A 194 20.49 0.58 -7.17
N LYS A 195 19.64 -0.38 -7.57
CA LYS A 195 19.92 -1.38 -8.61
C LYS A 195 21.23 -2.16 -8.37
N GLN A 196 21.43 -2.58 -7.11
CA GLN A 196 22.61 -3.32 -6.66
C GLN A 196 22.44 -4.84 -6.76
N LEU A 197 21.43 -5.34 -7.48
CA LEU A 197 21.34 -6.76 -7.83
C LEU A 197 21.96 -6.98 -9.21
N CYS A 198 22.55 -8.15 -9.46
CA CYS A 198 23.12 -8.48 -10.76
C CYS A 198 22.85 -9.93 -11.16
N LEU A 199 22.70 -10.14 -12.46
CA LEU A 199 22.75 -11.46 -13.09
C LEU A 199 24.20 -11.87 -13.36
N SER A 200 24.42 -13.14 -13.71
CA SER A 200 25.74 -13.71 -13.99
C SER A 200 26.45 -13.07 -15.19
N ASP A 201 25.69 -12.50 -16.12
CA ASP A 201 26.20 -11.78 -17.29
C ASP A 201 26.58 -10.31 -16.98
N GLY A 202 26.42 -9.87 -15.73
CA GLY A 202 26.70 -8.51 -15.28
C GLY A 202 25.53 -7.54 -15.40
N THR A 203 24.37 -7.96 -15.92
CA THR A 203 23.16 -7.13 -16.01
C THR A 203 22.69 -6.71 -14.62
N ARG A 204 22.58 -5.40 -14.40
CA ARG A 204 22.10 -4.82 -13.14
C ARG A 204 20.57 -4.83 -13.09
N LEU A 205 20.03 -5.19 -11.93
CA LEU A 205 18.60 -5.24 -11.62
C LEU A 205 18.33 -4.51 -10.29
N GLY A 206 17.09 -4.07 -10.11
CA GLY A 206 16.65 -3.40 -8.91
C GLY A 206 15.13 -3.37 -8.80
N TRP A 207 14.63 -2.53 -7.92
CA TRP A 207 13.21 -2.33 -7.72
C TRP A 207 12.56 -1.69 -8.96
N GLU A 208 11.46 -2.27 -9.41
CA GLU A 208 10.61 -1.72 -10.46
C GLU A 208 9.17 -1.64 -9.94
N PRO A 209 8.64 -0.42 -9.68
CA PRO A 209 7.27 -0.25 -9.22
C PRO A 209 6.26 -0.81 -10.23
N ASN A 210 5.44 -1.75 -9.79
CA ASN A 210 4.32 -2.29 -10.56
C ASN A 210 3.07 -2.43 -9.70
N ILE A 211 1.92 -2.56 -10.36
CA ILE A 211 0.61 -2.57 -9.69
C ILE A 211 0.48 -3.80 -8.81
N GLN A 212 0.19 -3.59 -7.53
CA GLN A 212 -0.30 -4.64 -6.64
C GLN A 212 -1.80 -4.49 -6.38
N VAL A 213 -2.43 -5.61 -6.07
CA VAL A 213 -3.84 -5.73 -5.73
C VAL A 213 -4.04 -6.56 -4.46
N LEU A 214 -4.94 -6.10 -3.60
CA LEU A 214 -5.55 -6.93 -2.56
C LEU A 214 -6.91 -7.39 -3.11
N PRO A 215 -7.10 -8.69 -3.38
CA PRO A 215 -8.30 -9.20 -4.01
C PRO A 215 -9.50 -9.22 -3.04
N VAL A 216 -10.59 -8.55 -3.40
CA VAL A 216 -11.83 -8.49 -2.60
C VAL A 216 -12.98 -9.21 -3.30
N SER A 217 -13.14 -9.05 -4.62
CA SER A 217 -14.13 -9.79 -5.39
C SER A 217 -13.69 -11.23 -5.64
N LYS A 218 -14.66 -12.14 -5.78
CA LYS A 218 -14.36 -13.55 -6.02
C LYS A 218 -13.57 -13.78 -7.31
N ARG A 219 -13.85 -13.01 -8.37
CA ARG A 219 -13.13 -13.14 -9.65
C ARG A 219 -11.65 -12.77 -9.51
N LEU A 220 -11.33 -11.70 -8.78
CA LEU A 220 -9.93 -11.28 -8.60
C LEU A 220 -9.19 -12.24 -7.66
N GLN A 221 -9.87 -12.76 -6.63
CA GLN A 221 -9.33 -13.82 -5.77
C GLN A 221 -8.99 -15.08 -6.57
N LEU A 222 -9.94 -15.60 -7.35
CA LEU A 222 -9.74 -16.78 -8.18
C LEU A 222 -8.61 -16.60 -9.19
N TRP A 223 -8.38 -15.38 -9.70
CA TRP A 223 -7.25 -15.10 -10.57
C TRP A 223 -5.91 -15.27 -9.86
N VAL A 224 -5.67 -14.55 -8.75
CA VAL A 224 -4.37 -14.60 -8.07
C VAL A 224 -4.10 -15.95 -7.40
N GLU A 225 -5.16 -16.72 -7.12
CA GLU A 225 -5.09 -18.09 -6.59
C GLU A 225 -4.97 -19.17 -7.69
N SER A 226 -5.10 -18.81 -8.97
CA SER A 226 -5.10 -19.79 -10.07
C SER A 226 -3.73 -20.41 -10.32
N ASP A 227 -3.72 -21.67 -10.79
CA ASP A 227 -2.51 -22.37 -11.19
C ASP A 227 -1.74 -21.60 -12.26
N ALA A 228 -2.44 -21.06 -13.26
CA ALA A 228 -1.84 -20.25 -14.32
C ALA A 228 -1.06 -19.04 -13.77
N TYR A 229 -1.63 -18.31 -12.80
CA TYR A 229 -0.95 -17.21 -12.15
C TYR A 229 0.29 -17.69 -11.39
N GLN A 230 0.17 -18.76 -10.60
CA GLN A 230 1.26 -19.27 -9.78
C GLN A 230 2.40 -19.87 -10.62
N GLU A 231 2.08 -20.56 -11.71
CA GLU A 231 3.03 -21.13 -12.65
C GLU A 231 3.85 -20.04 -13.36
N ILE A 232 3.21 -18.97 -13.84
CA ILE A 232 3.93 -17.86 -14.49
C ILE A 232 4.82 -17.12 -13.48
N ALA A 233 4.31 -16.85 -12.27
CA ALA A 233 5.09 -16.22 -11.22
C ALA A 233 6.29 -17.09 -10.82
N LYS A 234 6.10 -18.41 -10.68
CA LYS A 234 7.17 -19.35 -10.38
C LYS A 234 8.19 -19.45 -11.51
N ALA A 235 7.75 -19.59 -12.76
CA ALA A 235 8.64 -19.67 -13.92
C ALA A 235 9.50 -18.40 -14.05
N THR A 236 8.92 -17.23 -13.77
CA THR A 236 9.64 -15.95 -13.79
C THR A 236 10.66 -15.87 -12.66
N GLN A 237 10.29 -16.32 -11.45
CA GLN A 237 11.23 -16.41 -10.32
C GLN A 237 12.39 -17.35 -10.65
N ASP A 238 12.08 -18.60 -11.04
CA ASP A 238 13.08 -19.64 -11.31
C ASP A 238 14.05 -19.19 -12.40
N LYS A 239 13.54 -18.58 -13.48
CA LYS A 239 14.37 -18.02 -14.56
C LYS A 239 15.39 -16.99 -14.05
N LEU A 240 14.98 -16.06 -13.18
CA LEU A 240 15.91 -15.07 -12.62
C LEU A 240 16.95 -15.72 -11.71
N MET A 241 16.56 -16.74 -10.94
CA MET A 241 17.49 -17.49 -10.10
C MET A 241 18.49 -18.30 -10.94
N GLU A 242 18.05 -18.94 -12.03
CA GLU A 242 18.90 -19.68 -12.97
C GLU A 242 19.91 -18.77 -13.70
N LEU A 243 19.53 -17.52 -13.97
CA LEU A 243 20.44 -16.48 -14.49
C LEU A 243 21.44 -15.97 -13.42
N GLY A 244 21.37 -16.50 -12.20
CA GLY A 244 22.29 -16.21 -11.10
C GLY A 244 22.08 -14.85 -10.45
N LEU A 245 20.82 -14.45 -10.25
CA LEU A 245 20.46 -13.23 -9.54
C LEU A 245 21.08 -13.21 -8.12
N THR A 246 22.00 -12.27 -7.91
CA THR A 246 22.73 -12.09 -6.64
C THR A 246 22.86 -10.60 -6.31
N ILE A 247 23.32 -10.29 -5.09
CA ILE A 247 23.73 -8.93 -4.73
C ILE A 247 25.10 -8.67 -5.40
N ALA A 248 25.23 -7.53 -6.07
CA ALA A 248 26.48 -7.12 -6.69
C ALA A 248 27.61 -7.04 -5.65
N LYS A 249 28.80 -7.49 -6.04
CA LYS A 249 30.02 -7.39 -5.21
C LYS A 249 30.58 -5.98 -5.23
#